data_AF-A0A1I5FEF1-F1
#
_entry.id   AF-A0A1I5FEF1-F1
#
_cell.length_a   1.000
_cell.length_b   1.000
_cell.length_c   1.000
_cell.angle_alpha   90.00
_cell.angle_beta   90.00
_cell.angle_gamma   90.00
#
_symmetry.space_group_name_H-M   'P 1'
#
loop_
_entity.id
_entity.type
_entity.pdbx_description
1 polymer ?
#
loop_
_entity_poly.entity_id
_entity_poly.type
_entity_poly.pdbx_seq_one_letter_code
_entity_poly.pdbx_strand_id
1 'polypeptide(L)' 'MNRLTAFLLALMTTGLLGACTDDGHYPITGEECAPGDPVQDLEPVAGDCVPSV' A
#
# COMPACT_ATOMS: atom_id res chain seq x y z
N MET A 1 -9.65 13.57 23.72
CA MET A 1 -8.48 13.34 22.83
C MET A 1 -7.58 14.55 22.86
N ASN A 2 -6.30 14.38 23.21
CA ASN A 2 -5.32 15.47 23.12
C ASN A 2 -5.04 15.78 21.63
N ARG A 3 -4.98 17.05 21.25
CA ARG A 3 -4.84 17.47 19.84
C ARG A 3 -3.57 16.90 19.19
N LEU A 4 -2.51 16.74 19.98
CA LEU A 4 -1.25 16.12 19.57
C LEU A 4 -1.45 14.64 19.18
N THR A 5 -2.24 13.90 19.95
CA THR A 5 -2.53 12.48 19.69
C THR A 5 -3.33 12.30 18.41
N ALA A 6 -4.30 13.17 18.13
CA ALA A 6 -5.07 13.13 16.88
C ALA A 6 -4.19 13.42 15.65
N PHE A 7 -3.26 14.37 15.78
CA PHE A 7 -2.32 14.70 14.70
C PHE A 7 -1.36 13.54 14.38
N LEU A 8 -0.81 12.90 15.42
CA LEU A 8 0.07 11.74 15.25
C LEU A 8 -0.64 10.55 14.61
N LEU A 9 -1.92 10.33 14.95
CA LEU A 9 -2.72 9.26 14.37
C LEU A 9 -2.96 9.48 12.86
N ALA A 10 -3.27 10.72 12.46
CA ALA A 10 -3.44 11.08 11.05
C ALA A 10 -2.16 10.86 10.23
N LEU A 11 -1.00 11.19 10.80
CA LEU A 11 0.30 11.06 10.15
C LEU A 11 0.70 9.59 9.90
N MET A 12 0.40 8.70 10.84
CA MET A 12 0.58 7.25 10.69
C MET A 12 -0.25 6.68 9.53
N THR A 13 -1.51 7.11 9.39
CA THR A 13 -2.39 6.60 8.32
C THR A 13 -1.93 6.99 6.91
N THR A 14 -1.31 8.16 6.74
CA THR A 14 -0.80 8.60 5.43
C THR A 14 0.55 7.97 5.08
N GLY A 15 1.42 7.73 6.07
CA GLY A 15 2.73 7.11 5.82
C GLY A 15 2.63 5.66 5.34
N LEU A 16 1.63 4.91 5.81
CA LEU A 16 1.39 3.53 5.42
C LEU A 16 0.92 3.39 3.95
N LEU A 17 0.33 4.44 3.38
CA LEU A 17 -0.10 4.46 1.97
C LEU A 17 1.06 4.73 1.00
N GLY A 18 2.21 5.23 1.48
CA GLY A 18 3.38 5.50 0.65
C GLY A 18 4.05 4.24 0.11
N ALA A 19 3.88 3.08 0.76
CA ALA A 19 4.35 1.80 0.24
C ALA A 19 3.52 1.31 -0.97
N CYS A 20 2.34 1.89 -1.21
CA CYS A 20 1.49 1.57 -2.35
C CYS A 20 1.71 2.50 -3.56
N THR A 21 2.71 3.40 -3.51
CA THR A 21 2.99 4.34 -4.61
C THR A 21 4.24 3.99 -5.41
N ASP A 22 4.97 2.94 -5.02
CA ASP A 22 6.15 2.46 -5.71
C ASP A 22 5.77 1.27 -6.60
N ASP A 23 5.37 1.58 -7.83
CA ASP A 23 4.92 0.59 -8.82
C ASP A 23 6.09 -0.26 -9.38
N GLY A 24 7.34 0.08 -9.04
CA GLY A 24 8.55 -0.59 -9.53
C GLY A 24 9.10 -1.67 -8.59
N HIS A 25 8.55 -1.82 -7.39
CA HIS A 25 9.03 -2.79 -6.40
C HIS A 25 7.89 -3.57 -5.75
N TYR A 26 8.15 -4.80 -5.30
CA TYR A 26 7.15 -5.56 -4.56
C TYR A 26 6.90 -4.94 -3.18
N PRO A 27 5.64 -4.71 -2.77
CA PRO A 27 5.30 -3.94 -1.57
C PRO A 27 5.68 -4.62 -0.25
N ILE A 28 5.98 -5.93 -0.26
CA ILE A 28 6.32 -6.70 0.94
C ILE A 28 7.84 -6.92 1.08
N THR A 29 8.53 -7.22 -0.03
CA THR A 29 9.98 -7.53 0.00
C THR A 29 10.84 -6.33 -0.39
N GLY A 30 10.30 -5.37 -1.14
CA GLY A 30 11.03 -4.23 -1.69
C GLY A 30 11.97 -4.58 -2.84
N GLU A 31 11.86 -5.77 -3.42
CA GLU A 31 12.64 -6.19 -4.59
C GLU A 31 12.12 -5.51 -5.87
N GLU A 32 13.02 -5.23 -6.82
CA GLU A 32 12.67 -4.59 -8.11
C GLU A 32 11.85 -5.55 -8.99
N CYS A 33 10.78 -5.05 -9.59
CA CYS A 33 9.93 -5.81 -10.50
C CYS A 33 10.71 -6.19 -11.76
N ALA A 34 10.64 -7.47 -12.16
CA ALA A 34 11.26 -7.90 -13.41
C ALA A 34 10.52 -7.32 -14.64
N PRO A 35 11.20 -7.05 -15.77
CA PRO A 35 10.54 -6.62 -17.00
C PRO A 35 9.49 -7.65 -17.46
N GLY A 36 8.24 -7.21 -17.63
CA GLY A 36 7.13 -8.06 -18.09
C GLY A 36 6.52 -8.96 -17.02
N ASP A 37 6.83 -8.75 -15.74
CA ASP A 37 6.11 -9.39 -14.64
C ASP A 37 4.62 -9.02 -14.70
N PRO A 38 3.69 -10.00 -14.71
CA PRO A 38 2.24 -9.77 -14.68
C PRO A 38 1.76 -8.84 -13.56
N VAL A 39 2.51 -8.73 -12.46
CA VAL A 39 2.20 -7.83 -11.34
C VAL A 39 2.15 -6.35 -11.73
N GLN A 40 2.86 -5.95 -12.80
CA GLN A 40 2.87 -4.57 -13.30
C GLN A 40 1.53 -4.14 -13.92
N ASP A 41 0.76 -5.11 -14.41
CA ASP A 41 -0.55 -4.88 -15.07
C ASP A 41 -1.72 -5.30 -14.16
N LEU A 42 -1.44 -5.72 -12.92
CA LEU A 42 -2.46 -6.09 -11.94
C LEU A 42 -3.10 -4.83 -11.37
N GLU A 43 -4.26 -4.45 -11.88
CA GLU A 43 -5.10 -3.46 -11.22
C GLU A 43 -5.54 -4.01 -9.86
N PRO A 44 -5.25 -3.32 -8.74
CA PRO A 44 -5.70 -3.77 -7.43
C PRO A 44 -7.22 -3.68 -7.39
N VAL A 45 -7.88 -4.82 -7.59
CA VAL A 45 -9.32 -4.91 -7.39
C VAL A 45 -9.54 -4.91 -5.89
N ALA A 46 -10.19 -3.87 -5.37
CA ALA A 46 -10.49 -3.75 -3.95
C ALA A 46 -11.28 -4.94 -3.38
N GLY A 47 -11.82 -5.83 -4.23
CA GLY A 47 -12.47 -7.08 -3.86
C GLY A 47 -11.54 -8.26 -3.58
N ASP A 48 -10.28 -8.26 -4.04
CA ASP A 48 -9.38 -9.43 -3.88
C ASP A 48 -8.91 -9.61 -2.43
N CYS A 49 -8.93 -8.52 -1.65
CA CYS A 49 -8.50 -8.50 -0.25
C CYS A 49 -9.66 -8.33 0.74
N VAL A 50 -10.91 -8.37 0.27
CA VAL A 50 -12.09 -8.34 1.14
C VAL A 50 -12.53 -9.78 1.38
N PRO A 51 -12.51 -10.28 2.61
CA PRO A 51 -12.98 -11.63 2.89
C PRO A 51 -14.43 -11.77 2.43
N SER A 52 -14.71 -12.81 1.64
CA SER A 52 -16.06 -13.15 1.20
C SER A 52 -16.94 -13.37 2.44
N VAL A 53 -17.90 -12.48 2.66
CA VAL A 53 -18.94 -12.62 3.70
C VAL A 53 -20.10 -13.45 3.19
#